data_AF-A0A4R2QU86-F1
#
_entry.id   AF-A0A4R2QU86-F1
#
_cell.length_a   1.000
_cell.length_b   1.000
_cell.length_c   1.000
_cell.angle_alpha   90.00
_cell.angle_beta   90.00
_cell.angle_gamma   90.00
#
_symmetry.space_group_name_H-M   'P 1'
#
loop_
_entity.id
_entity.type
_entity.pdbx_description
1 polymer ?
#
loop_
_entity_poly.entity_id
_entity_poly.type
_entity_poly.pdbx_seq_one_letter_code
_entity_poly.pdbx_strand_id
1 'polypeptide(L)'
;MFRRTPGWWLQAVSAAHAGVGVALYRDAVAEIAARKYVNAVPERGDRATAFWFLTAAPALWTAGRLLRSAESAGDAAAQRTAGRTLVTAGLFGSAAMPASGFWAVAAIGAAAWRRGRSAIRER
;
A
#
# COMPACT_ATOMS: atom_id res chain seq x y z
N MET A 1 15.45 -15.45 9.17
CA MET A 1 14.36 -15.75 8.21
C MET A 1 13.37 -14.59 8.19
N PHE A 2 13.13 -13.97 7.03
CA PHE A 2 12.10 -12.93 6.91
C PHE A 2 10.71 -13.59 7.04
N ARG A 3 9.99 -13.32 8.15
CA ARG A 3 8.60 -13.76 8.28
C ARG A 3 7.73 -12.99 7.28
N ARG A 4 7.09 -13.71 6.34
CA ARG A 4 6.16 -13.16 5.35
C ARG A 4 4.80 -12.87 5.99
N THR A 5 4.74 -11.82 6.80
CA THR A 5 3.51 -11.35 7.46
C THR A 5 2.68 -10.44 6.54
N PRO A 6 1.41 -10.17 6.85
CA PRO A 6 0.62 -9.15 6.13
C PRO A 6 1.34 -7.81 5.98
N GLY A 7 1.98 -7.30 7.04
CA GLY A 7 2.77 -6.07 6.95
C GLY A 7 3.99 -6.16 6.02
N TRP A 8 4.61 -7.34 5.89
CA TRP A 8 5.67 -7.57 4.89
C TRP A 8 5.12 -7.53 3.46
N TRP A 9 3.99 -8.18 3.22
CA TRP A 9 3.34 -8.15 1.91
C TRP A 9 2.88 -6.74 1.52
N LEU A 10 2.44 -5.92 2.48
CA LEU A 10 2.10 -4.52 2.21
C LEU A 10 3.33 -3.70 1.78
N GLN A 11 4.50 -3.96 2.36
CA GLN A 11 5.77 -3.37 1.88
C GLN A 11 6.17 -3.87 0.50
N ALA A 12 5.94 -5.15 0.20
CA ALA A 12 6.17 -5.68 -1.15
C ALA A 12 5.24 -5.01 -2.18
N VAL A 13 3.97 -4.81 -1.84
CA VAL A 13 3.01 -4.05 -2.68
C VAL A 13 3.47 -2.60 -2.86
N SER A 14 3.97 -1.94 -1.80
CA SER A 14 4.54 -0.60 -1.90
C SER A 14 5.71 -0.53 -2.89
N ALA A 15 6.67 -1.46 -2.81
CA ALA A 15 7.80 -1.51 -3.73
C ALA A 15 7.34 -1.79 -5.17
N ALA A 16 6.42 -2.74 -5.36
CA ALA A 16 5.83 -3.01 -6.67
C ALA A 16 5.07 -1.81 -7.22
N HIS A 17 4.32 -1.09 -6.38
CA HIS A 17 3.57 0.10 -6.76
C HIS A 17 4.50 1.21 -7.27
N ALA A 18 5.57 1.51 -6.53
CA ALA A 18 6.61 2.43 -7.00
C ALA A 18 7.24 1.95 -8.32
N GLY A 19 7.61 0.66 -8.39
CA GLY A 19 8.23 0.08 -9.58
C GLY A 19 7.36 0.17 -10.83
N VAL A 20 6.07 -0.13 -10.72
CA VAL A 20 5.09 0.03 -11.81
C VAL A 20 4.97 1.49 -12.22
N GLY A 21 4.89 2.42 -11.26
CA GLY A 21 4.87 3.85 -11.53
C GLY A 21 6.07 4.32 -12.34
N VAL A 22 7.29 3.92 -11.94
CA VAL A 22 8.52 4.25 -12.66
C VAL A 22 8.56 3.59 -14.04
N ALA A 23 8.19 2.31 -14.15
CA ALA A 23 8.29 1.57 -15.40
C ALA A 23 7.31 2.07 -16.47
N LEU A 24 6.05 2.34 -16.08
CA LEU A 24 5.00 2.76 -17.01
C LEU A 24 5.05 4.26 -17.32
N TYR A 25 5.52 5.09 -16.38
CA TYR A 25 5.48 6.54 -16.49
C TYR A 25 6.88 7.19 -16.45
N ARG A 26 7.91 6.47 -16.91
CA ARG A 26 9.32 6.92 -16.86
C ARG A 26 9.53 8.34 -17.44
N ASP A 27 8.86 8.64 -18.55
CA ASP A 27 9.01 9.93 -19.24
C ASP A 27 8.36 11.04 -18.40
N ALA A 28 7.18 10.78 -17.86
CA ALA A 28 6.49 11.69 -16.93
C ALA A 28 7.31 11.93 -15.65
N VAL A 29 7.97 10.90 -15.10
CA VAL A 29 8.87 11.04 -13.95
C VAL A 29 10.07 11.93 -14.28
N ALA A 30 10.69 11.71 -15.45
CA ALA A 30 11.80 12.54 -15.93
C ALA A 30 11.40 14.01 -16.12
N GLU A 31 10.20 14.26 -16.67
CA GLU A 31 9.66 15.61 -16.81
C GLU A 31 9.42 16.30 -15.46
N ILE A 32 8.89 15.58 -14.47
CA ILE A 32 8.69 16.12 -13.12
C ILE A 32 10.03 16.53 -12.51
N ALA A 33 11.05 15.67 -12.64
CA ALA A 33 12.40 15.95 -12.15
C ALA A 33 13.04 17.15 -12.87
N ALA A 34 12.84 17.28 -14.19
CA ALA A 34 13.37 18.40 -14.98
C ALA A 34 12.74 19.76 -14.60
N ARG A 35 11.49 19.76 -14.08
CA ARG A 35 10.76 20.99 -13.71
C ARG A 35 11.08 21.55 -12.32
N LYS A 36 12.16 21.11 -11.66
CA LYS A 36 12.56 21.58 -10.31
C LYS A 36 11.47 21.42 -9.24
N TYR A 37 10.57 20.44 -9.41
CA TYR A 37 9.55 19.97 -8.47
C TYR A 37 8.36 20.91 -8.15
N VAL A 38 8.55 22.23 -8.05
CA VAL A 38 7.45 23.16 -7.74
C VAL A 38 6.54 23.33 -8.95
N ASN A 39 5.22 23.15 -8.76
CA ASN A 39 4.20 23.19 -9.83
C ASN A 39 4.50 22.24 -11.02
N ALA A 40 5.26 21.17 -10.79
CA ALA A 40 5.64 20.22 -11.83
C ALA A 40 4.51 19.22 -12.18
N VAL A 41 3.59 18.98 -11.24
CA VAL A 41 2.52 17.97 -11.35
C VAL A 41 1.19 18.67 -11.64
N PRO A 42 0.58 18.44 -12.81
CA PRO A 42 -0.77 18.93 -13.10
C PRO A 42 -1.82 18.11 -12.33
N GLU A 43 -3.06 18.60 -12.27
CA GLU A 43 -4.19 17.91 -11.61
C GLU A 43 -4.56 16.55 -12.24
N ARG A 44 -4.28 16.37 -13.54
CA ARG A 44 -4.67 15.18 -14.31
C ARG A 44 -3.59 14.80 -15.33
N GLY A 45 -3.68 13.57 -15.85
CA GLY A 45 -2.79 13.04 -16.88
C GLY A 45 -1.59 12.30 -16.30
N ASP A 46 -0.65 11.90 -17.17
CA ASP A 46 0.40 10.93 -16.84
C ASP A 46 1.34 11.38 -15.73
N ARG A 47 1.70 12.67 -15.66
CA ARG A 47 2.47 13.22 -14.54
C ARG A 47 1.72 13.15 -13.21
N ALA A 48 0.41 13.37 -13.22
CA ALA A 48 -0.43 13.22 -12.03
C ALA A 48 -0.47 11.75 -11.58
N THR A 49 -0.66 10.83 -12.52
CA THR A 49 -0.68 9.39 -12.25
C THR A 49 0.67 8.91 -11.72
N ALA A 50 1.78 9.29 -12.35
CA ALA A 50 3.14 9.00 -11.91
C ALA A 50 3.39 9.51 -10.49
N PHE A 51 2.99 10.75 -10.21
CA PHE A 51 3.07 11.34 -8.88
C PHE A 51 2.33 10.51 -7.83
N TRP A 52 1.10 10.07 -8.10
CA TRP A 52 0.33 9.25 -7.16
C TRP A 52 0.96 7.87 -6.92
N PHE A 53 1.51 7.23 -7.95
CA PHE A 53 2.27 5.99 -7.77
C PHE A 53 3.47 6.18 -6.84
N LEU A 54 4.24 7.25 -7.05
CA LEU A 54 5.47 7.51 -6.29
C LEU A 54 5.22 8.00 -4.87
N THR A 55 4.18 8.81 -4.65
CA THR A 55 3.86 9.37 -3.32
C THR A 55 3.05 8.42 -2.45
N ALA A 56 2.18 7.58 -3.03
CA ALA A 56 1.48 6.55 -2.28
C ALA A 56 2.44 5.44 -1.80
N ALA A 57 3.51 5.16 -2.55
CA ALA A 57 4.49 4.13 -2.19
C ALA A 57 5.10 4.29 -0.78
N PRO A 58 5.72 5.42 -0.38
CA PRO A 58 6.25 5.60 0.97
C PRO A 58 5.18 5.57 2.07
N ALA A 59 3.95 6.02 1.78
CA ALA A 59 2.83 5.90 2.71
C ALA A 59 2.47 4.42 2.95
N LEU A 60 2.36 3.62 1.88
CA LEU A 60 2.12 2.18 1.94
C LEU A 60 3.27 1.44 2.64
N TRP A 61 4.52 1.82 2.36
CA TRP A 61 5.69 1.25 3.02
C TRP A 61 5.62 1.46 4.53
N THR A 62 5.34 2.70 4.95
CA THR A 62 5.22 3.09 6.34
C THR A 62 4.06 2.34 7.02
N ALA A 63 2.90 2.25 6.38
CA ALA A 63 1.79 1.45 6.87
C ALA A 63 2.16 -0.03 7.04
N GLY A 64 2.90 -0.61 6.09
CA GLY A 64 3.41 -1.98 6.19
C GLY A 64 4.43 -2.16 7.32
N ARG A 65 5.30 -1.17 7.56
CA ARG A 65 6.23 -1.20 8.71
C ARG A 65 5.49 -1.11 10.05
N LEU A 66 4.51 -0.24 10.17
CA LEU A 66 3.69 -0.11 11.38
C LEU A 66 2.89 -1.38 11.64
N LEU A 67 2.30 -1.97 10.60
CA LEU A 67 1.60 -3.25 10.71
C LEU A 67 2.55 -4.37 11.15
N ARG A 68 3.77 -4.43 10.63
CA ARG A 68 4.79 -5.38 11.11
C ARG A 68 5.13 -5.18 12.58
N SER A 69 5.24 -3.93 13.03
CA SER A 69 5.48 -3.60 14.43
C SER A 69 4.36 -4.14 15.32
N ALA A 70 3.10 -3.91 14.93
CA ALA A 70 1.93 -4.44 15.62
C ALA A 70 1.91 -5.98 15.63
N GLU A 71 2.24 -6.62 14.51
CA GLU A 71 2.33 -8.08 14.40
C GLU A 71 3.42 -8.68 15.29
N SER A 72 4.56 -8.00 15.45
CA SER A 72 5.64 -8.44 16.35
C SER A 72 5.33 -8.20 17.82
N ALA A 73 4.60 -7.13 18.14
CA ALA A 73 4.18 -6.82 19.51
C ALA A 73 2.95 -7.62 19.96
N GLY A 74 2.31 -8.38 19.06
CA GLY A 74 1.06 -9.08 19.35
C GLY A 74 -0.13 -8.12 19.56
N ASP A 75 -0.04 -6.90 19.03
CA ASP A 75 -1.11 -5.91 19.13
C ASP A 75 -2.27 -6.31 18.20
N ALA A 76 -3.23 -7.01 18.79
CA ALA A 76 -4.40 -7.51 18.09
C ALA A 76 -5.32 -6.38 17.63
N ALA A 77 -5.43 -5.30 18.39
CA ALA A 77 -6.32 -4.18 18.07
C ALA A 77 -5.83 -3.43 16.83
N ALA A 78 -4.53 -3.07 16.79
CA ALA A 78 -3.92 -2.43 15.63
C ALA A 78 -4.00 -3.31 14.37
N GLN A 79 -3.75 -4.63 14.50
CA GLN A 79 -3.89 -5.58 13.39
C GLN A 79 -5.31 -5.61 12.81
N ARG A 80 -6.35 -5.60 13.66
CA ARG A 80 -7.75 -5.58 13.20
C ARG A 80 -8.13 -4.25 12.55
N THR A 81 -7.72 -3.13 13.13
CA THR A 81 -7.99 -1.80 12.58
C THR A 81 -7.35 -1.65 11.21
N ALA A 82 -6.05 -1.95 11.10
CA ALA A 82 -5.35 -1.95 9.82
C ALA A 82 -6.00 -2.91 8.82
N GLY A 83 -6.31 -4.14 9.26
CA GLY A 83 -6.96 -5.14 8.41
C GLY A 83 -8.29 -4.69 7.84
N ARG A 84 -9.18 -4.12 8.67
CA ARG A 84 -10.48 -3.59 8.23
C ARG A 84 -10.30 -2.43 7.24
N THR A 85 -9.43 -1.47 7.54
CA THR A 85 -9.16 -0.33 6.65
C THR A 85 -8.66 -0.80 5.29
N LEU A 86 -7.71 -1.75 5.26
CA LEU A 86 -7.16 -2.27 4.01
C LEU A 86 -8.18 -3.09 3.21
N VAL A 87 -9.05 -3.87 3.87
CA VAL A 87 -10.16 -4.56 3.19
C VAL A 87 -11.10 -3.55 2.55
N THR A 88 -11.55 -2.55 3.31
CA THR A 88 -12.47 -1.54 2.80
C THR A 88 -11.86 -0.79 1.61
N ALA A 89 -10.63 -0.27 1.76
CA ALA A 89 -9.94 0.44 0.68
C ALA A 89 -9.71 -0.45 -0.56
N GLY A 90 -9.26 -1.69 -0.34
CA GLY A 90 -9.01 -2.65 -1.42
C GLY A 90 -10.27 -3.05 -2.17
N LEU A 91 -11.41 -3.23 -1.49
CA LEU A 91 -12.69 -3.54 -2.13
C LEU A 91 -13.20 -2.36 -2.96
N PHE A 92 -13.20 -1.14 -2.40
CA PHE A 92 -13.60 0.06 -3.15
C PHE A 92 -12.70 0.28 -4.36
N GLY A 93 -11.38 0.20 -4.20
CA GLY A 93 -10.43 0.35 -5.28
C GLY A 93 -10.57 -0.73 -6.36
N SER A 94 -10.84 -1.97 -5.98
CA SER A 94 -11.06 -3.06 -6.93
C SER A 94 -12.36 -2.89 -7.71
N ALA A 95 -13.42 -2.39 -7.07
CA ALA A 95 -14.69 -2.10 -7.74
C ALA A 95 -14.55 -0.93 -8.72
N ALA A 96 -13.84 0.13 -8.33
CA ALA A 96 -13.61 1.29 -9.18
C ALA A 96 -12.61 1.02 -10.32
N MET A 97 -11.60 0.18 -10.08
CA MET A 97 -10.52 -0.13 -11.03
C MET A 97 -10.17 -1.62 -11.00
N PRO A 98 -10.95 -2.50 -11.66
CA PRO A 98 -10.76 -3.96 -11.55
C PRO A 98 -9.40 -4.47 -12.04
N ALA A 99 -8.82 -3.83 -13.05
CA ALA A 99 -7.50 -4.20 -13.59
C ALA A 99 -6.31 -3.74 -12.73
N SER A 100 -6.56 -3.08 -11.60
CA SER A 100 -5.52 -2.57 -10.69
C SER A 100 -5.02 -3.63 -9.69
N GLY A 101 -4.05 -3.26 -8.86
CA GLY A 101 -3.55 -4.08 -7.75
C GLY A 101 -4.38 -4.03 -6.45
N PHE A 102 -5.52 -3.34 -6.41
CA PHE A 102 -6.28 -3.14 -5.17
C PHE A 102 -6.80 -4.43 -4.53
N TRP A 103 -7.02 -5.49 -5.32
CA TRP A 103 -7.44 -6.80 -4.81
C TRP A 103 -6.37 -7.41 -3.88
N ALA A 104 -5.09 -7.16 -4.14
CA ALA A 104 -4.00 -7.62 -3.28
C ALA A 104 -4.04 -6.91 -1.91
N VAL A 105 -4.37 -5.61 -1.90
CA VAL A 105 -4.55 -4.83 -0.66
C VAL A 105 -5.71 -5.40 0.16
N ALA A 106 -6.83 -5.75 -0.49
CA ALA A 106 -7.96 -6.39 0.18
C ALA A 106 -7.58 -7.75 0.80
N ALA A 107 -6.84 -8.59 0.06
CA ALA A 107 -6.39 -9.89 0.54
C ALA A 107 -5.43 -9.77 1.74
N ILE A 108 -4.50 -8.82 1.70
CA ILE A 108 -3.57 -8.51 2.81
C ILE A 108 -4.35 -8.02 4.04
N GLY A 109 -5.32 -7.11 3.84
CA GLY A 109 -6.19 -6.63 4.90
C GLY A 109 -6.97 -7.76 5.57
N ALA A 110 -7.54 -8.67 4.78
CA ALA A 110 -8.26 -9.83 5.30
C ALA A 110 -7.34 -10.75 6.11
N ALA A 111 -6.10 -10.95 5.67
CA ALA A 111 -5.11 -11.73 6.41
C ALA A 111 -4.72 -11.07 7.74
N ALA A 112 -4.47 -9.75 7.74
CA ALA A 112 -4.18 -8.98 8.96
C ALA A 112 -5.36 -9.02 9.95
N TRP A 113 -6.58 -8.85 9.45
CA TRP A 113 -7.79 -8.90 10.27
C TRP A 113 -7.97 -10.29 10.90
N ARG A 114 -7.85 -11.38 10.13
CA ARG A 114 -7.94 -12.75 10.65
C ARG A 114 -6.93 -13.01 11.74
N ARG A 115 -5.67 -12.61 11.53
CA ARG A 115 -4.59 -12.78 12.52
C ARG A 115 -4.87 -12.04 13.82
N GLY A 116 -5.34 -10.80 13.75
CA GLY A 116 -5.74 -10.01 14.91
C GLY A 116 -6.98 -10.53 15.66
N ARG A 117 -7.77 -11.45 15.08
CA ARG A 117 -8.85 -12.16 15.80
C ARG A 117 -8.34 -13.40 16.53
N SER A 118 -7.45 -14.18 15.91
CA SER A 118 -6.88 -15.38 16.52
C SER A 118 -6.09 -15.06 17.79
N ALA A 119 -5.34 -13.96 17.79
CA ALA A 119 -4.54 -13.53 18.95
C ALA A 119 -5.35 -13.17 20.21
N ILE A 120 -6.66 -12.89 20.08
CA ILE A 120 -7.56 -12.73 21.24
C ILE A 120 -8.07 -14.08 21.74
N ARG A 121 -8.32 -15.04 20.84
CA ARG A 121 -8.89 -16.33 21.22
C ARG A 121 -7.93 -17.21 22.03
N GLU A 122 -6.65 -16.92 21.96
CA GLU A 122 -5.58 -17.63 22.68
C GLU A 122 -5.20 -16.97 24.02
N ARG A 123 -5.88 -15.87 24.40
CA ARG A 123 -5.73 -15.21 25.71
C ARG A 123 -6.97 -15.45 26.57
#